data_AF-A0A969VEL4-F1
#
_entry.id   AF-A0A969VEL4-F1
#
_cell.length_a   1.000
_cell.length_b   1.000
_cell.length_c   1.000
_cell.angle_alpha   90.00
_cell.angle_beta   90.00
_cell.angle_gamma   90.00
#
_symmetry.space_group_name_H-M   'P 1'
#
loop_
_entity.id
_entity.type
_entity.pdbx_description
1 polymer ?
#
loop_
_entity_poly.entity_id
_entity_poly.type
_entity_poly.pdbx_seq_one_letter_code
_entity_poly.pdbx_strand_id
1 'polypeptide(L)'
;MLLLQTLEELEDEGVELITAENGEIALAKIQSDQPNLVFLDVMMPKMSGFDVCHRVKNVLDLKDVYIIMLTAKGQEFDKQKAQEMGADLYLTKPFDPDEVLETAQKVLGF
;
A
#
# COMPACT_ATOMS: atom_id res chain seq x y z
N MET A 1 -5.02 -4.36 12.26
CA MET A 1 -5.96 -3.76 13.23
C MET A 1 -5.57 -2.33 13.57
N LEU A 2 -4.31 -2.03 13.94
CA LEU A 2 -3.87 -0.65 14.19
C LEU A 2 -3.90 0.27 12.95
N LEU A 3 -3.45 -0.22 11.78
CA LEU A 3 -3.39 0.60 10.55
C LEU A 3 -4.75 1.20 10.16
N LEU A 4 -5.80 0.37 10.11
CA LEU A 4 -7.13 0.84 9.69
C LEU A 4 -7.66 1.88 10.67
N GLN A 5 -7.52 1.64 11.97
CA GLN A 5 -7.95 2.57 13.01
C GLN A 5 -7.23 3.93 12.89
N THR A 6 -5.94 3.94 12.59
CA THR A 6 -5.20 5.19 12.36
C THR A 6 -5.71 5.93 11.12
N LEU A 7 -6.04 5.21 10.05
CA LEU A 7 -6.50 5.83 8.80
C LEU A 7 -7.97 6.30 8.86
N GLU A 8 -8.79 5.74 9.75
CA GLU A 8 -10.17 6.19 10.00
C GLU A 8 -10.23 7.68 10.39
N GLU A 9 -9.16 8.23 10.97
CA GLU A 9 -9.05 9.67 11.27
C GLU A 9 -9.13 10.56 10.01
N LEU A 10 -8.80 10.03 8.83
CA LEU A 10 -8.84 10.77 7.57
C LEU A 10 -10.24 10.77 6.92
N GLU A 11 -11.19 9.98 7.41
CA GLU A 11 -12.56 10.00 6.88
C GLU A 11 -13.23 11.36 7.11
N ASP A 12 -12.94 12.01 8.23
CA ASP A 12 -13.40 13.38 8.54
C ASP A 12 -12.80 14.43 7.58
N GLU A 13 -11.68 14.11 6.94
CA GLU A 13 -11.01 14.93 5.91
C GLU A 13 -11.52 14.59 4.48
N GLY A 14 -12.51 13.70 4.36
CA GLY A 14 -13.14 13.32 3.09
C GLY A 14 -12.43 12.17 2.36
N VAL A 15 -11.53 11.45 3.02
CA VAL A 15 -10.88 10.27 2.45
C VAL A 15 -11.82 9.07 2.52
N GLU A 16 -11.99 8.37 1.39
CA GLU A 16 -12.71 7.10 1.34
C GLU A 16 -11.75 5.93 1.61
N LEU A 17 -12.06 5.10 2.61
CA LEU A 17 -11.25 3.93 2.94
C LEU A 17 -11.77 2.66 2.27
N ILE A 18 -10.90 2.03 1.49
CA ILE A 18 -11.18 0.76 0.81
C ILE A 18 -10.28 -0.34 1.40
N THR A 19 -10.88 -1.43 1.89
CA THR A 19 -10.14 -2.56 2.48
C THR A 19 -10.14 -3.79 1.58
N ALA A 20 -9.05 -4.56 1.61
CA ALA A 20 -8.94 -5.85 0.94
C ALA A 20 -8.31 -6.89 1.87
N GLU A 21 -8.84 -8.10 1.85
CA GLU A 21 -8.40 -9.19 2.75
C GLU A 21 -7.32 -10.10 2.14
N ASN A 22 -7.01 -9.95 0.84
CA ASN A 22 -5.97 -10.69 0.14
C ASN A 22 -5.55 -9.97 -1.15
N GLY A 23 -4.43 -10.41 -1.75
CA GLY A 23 -3.86 -9.75 -2.93
C GLY A 23 -4.73 -9.80 -4.19
N GLU A 24 -5.54 -10.84 -4.40
CA GLU A 24 -6.44 -10.91 -5.56
C GLU A 24 -7.56 -9.86 -5.46
N ILE A 25 -8.15 -9.73 -4.27
CA ILE A 25 -9.18 -8.71 -4.01
C ILE A 25 -8.56 -7.32 -4.06
N ALA A 26 -7.35 -7.14 -3.52
CA ALA A 26 -6.64 -5.87 -3.58
C ALA A 26 -6.40 -5.43 -5.02
N LEU A 27 -5.88 -6.33 -5.87
CA LEU A 27 -5.65 -6.04 -7.29
C LEU A 27 -6.94 -5.67 -8.03
N ALA A 28 -8.03 -6.41 -7.78
CA ALA A 28 -9.32 -6.12 -8.41
C ALA A 28 -9.84 -4.73 -8.02
N LYS A 29 -9.77 -4.38 -6.72
CA LYS A 29 -10.19 -3.07 -6.21
C LYS A 29 -9.31 -1.93 -6.72
N ILE A 30 -7.99 -2.12 -6.75
CA ILE A 30 -7.07 -1.12 -7.32
C ILE A 30 -7.41 -0.86 -8.79
N GLN A 31 -7.76 -1.91 -9.54
CA GLN A 31 -8.13 -1.76 -10.95
C GLN A 31 -9.49 -1.05 -11.14
N SER A 32 -10.48 -1.32 -10.29
CA SER A 32 -11.81 -0.71 -10.40
C SER A 32 -11.85 0.72 -9.88
N ASP A 33 -11.27 0.95 -8.69
CA ASP A 33 -11.44 2.19 -7.92
C ASP A 33 -10.29 3.17 -8.16
N GLN A 34 -9.14 2.71 -8.66
CA GLN A 34 -7.93 3.51 -8.89
C GLN A 34 -7.59 4.47 -7.73
N PRO A 35 -7.40 3.94 -6.51
CA PRO A 35 -7.17 4.75 -5.32
C PRO A 35 -5.88 5.57 -5.43
N ASN A 36 -5.85 6.75 -4.80
CA ASN A 36 -4.66 7.61 -4.80
C ASN A 36 -3.51 7.01 -3.98
N LEU A 37 -3.83 6.27 -2.92
CA LEU A 37 -2.87 5.67 -2.00
C LEU A 37 -3.28 4.25 -1.61
N VAL A 38 -2.32 3.33 -1.59
CA VAL A 38 -2.49 1.94 -1.17
C VAL A 38 -1.41 1.58 -0.16
N PHE A 39 -1.83 1.19 1.05
CA PHE A 39 -0.98 0.47 1.98
C PHE A 39 -1.10 -1.04 1.71
N LEU A 40 -0.01 -1.67 1.29
CA LEU A 40 -0.03 -3.03 0.76
C LEU A 40 0.87 -3.96 1.57
N ASP A 41 0.29 -4.94 2.25
CA ASP A 41 1.05 -5.96 2.97
C ASP A 41 1.81 -6.87 2.01
N VAL A 42 3.10 -7.10 2.29
CA VAL A 42 3.91 -8.07 1.55
C VAL A 42 3.37 -9.49 1.72
N MET A 43 3.05 -9.87 2.95
CA MET A 43 2.65 -11.24 3.29
C MET A 43 1.12 -11.33 3.34
N MET A 44 0.52 -11.67 2.21
CA MET A 44 -0.91 -11.92 2.08
C MET A 44 -1.18 -13.31 1.50
N PRO A 45 -2.32 -13.93 1.82
CA PRO A 45 -2.74 -15.18 1.19
C PRO A 45 -3.09 -14.97 -0.29
N LYS A 46 -3.05 -16.07 -1.06
CA LYS A 46 -3.37 -16.16 -2.50
C LYS A 46 -2.40 -15.44 -3.45
N MET A 47 -2.14 -14.17 -3.21
CA MET A 47 -1.25 -13.33 -4.01
C MET A 47 -0.47 -12.41 -3.07
N SER A 48 0.86 -12.35 -3.24
CA SER A 48 1.70 -11.52 -2.37
C SER A 48 1.54 -10.04 -2.72
N GLY A 49 1.88 -9.15 -1.79
CA GLY A 49 1.94 -7.72 -2.08
C GLY A 49 2.91 -7.39 -3.23
N PHE A 50 3.93 -8.23 -3.45
CA PHE A 50 4.83 -8.09 -4.58
C PHE A 50 4.14 -8.33 -5.91
N ASP A 51 3.40 -9.41 -6.01
CA ASP A 51 2.71 -9.74 -7.25
C ASP A 51 1.68 -8.65 -7.58
N VAL A 52 0.97 -8.14 -6.55
CA VAL A 52 0.02 -7.03 -6.69
C VAL A 52 0.72 -5.76 -7.18
N CYS A 53 1.73 -5.26 -6.47
CA CYS A 53 2.38 -3.99 -6.84
C CYS A 53 3.08 -4.09 -8.20
N HIS A 54 3.76 -5.20 -8.51
CA HIS A 54 4.34 -5.39 -9.84
C HIS A 54 3.26 -5.34 -10.92
N ARG A 55 2.12 -5.99 -10.71
CA ARG A 55 1.02 -6.02 -11.69
C ARG A 55 0.35 -4.66 -11.85
N VAL A 56 0.15 -3.92 -10.77
CA VAL A 56 -0.39 -2.55 -10.82
C VAL A 56 0.54 -1.61 -11.59
N LYS A 57 1.83 -1.61 -11.26
CA LYS A 57 2.81 -0.66 -11.80
C LYS A 57 3.34 -1.01 -13.19
N ASN A 58 3.54 -2.29 -13.48
CA ASN A 58 4.22 -2.73 -14.70
C ASN A 58 3.31 -3.40 -15.73
N VAL A 59 2.17 -3.96 -15.33
CA VAL A 59 1.25 -4.67 -16.25
C VAL A 59 0.03 -3.82 -16.57
N LEU A 60 -0.62 -3.25 -15.55
CA LEU A 60 -1.77 -2.36 -15.71
C LEU A 60 -1.35 -0.91 -15.99
N ASP A 61 -0.07 -0.57 -15.78
CA ASP A 61 0.53 0.74 -15.98
C ASP A 61 -0.16 1.87 -15.18
N LEU A 62 -0.72 1.54 -14.01
CA LEU A 62 -1.37 2.49 -13.10
C LEU A 62 -0.33 3.23 -12.24
N LYS A 63 0.44 4.11 -12.87
CA LYS A 63 1.58 4.80 -12.22
C LYS A 63 1.14 5.78 -11.14
N ASP A 64 -0.03 6.36 -11.28
CA ASP A 64 -0.57 7.39 -10.37
C ASP A 64 -1.05 6.80 -9.03
N VAL A 65 -1.30 5.49 -8.97
CA VAL A 65 -1.64 4.81 -7.70
C VAL A 65 -0.39 4.74 -6.84
N TYR A 66 -0.33 5.50 -5.75
CA TYR A 66 0.83 5.49 -4.85
C TYR A 66 0.78 4.24 -3.95
N ILE A 67 1.82 3.40 -3.99
CA ILE A 67 1.86 2.14 -3.24
C ILE A 67 2.95 2.20 -2.17
N ILE A 68 2.51 2.04 -0.91
CA ILE A 68 3.37 1.88 0.26
C ILE A 68 3.37 0.40 0.65
N MET A 69 4.50 -0.26 0.48
CA MET A 69 4.68 -1.65 0.85
C MET A 69 4.92 -1.79 2.35
N LEU A 70 4.12 -2.59 3.03
CA LEU A 70 4.26 -2.89 4.46
C LEU A 70 5.09 -4.17 4.65
N THR A 71 6.31 -4.01 5.17
CA THR A 71 7.31 -5.08 5.24
C THR A 71 7.53 -5.52 6.68
N ALA A 72 8.00 -6.75 6.93
CA ALA A 72 8.42 -7.15 8.27
C ALA A 72 9.91 -6.85 8.49
N LYS A 73 10.30 -6.46 9.71
CA LYS A 73 11.70 -6.29 10.09
C LYS A 73 12.51 -7.54 9.76
N GLY A 74 13.64 -7.38 9.08
CA GLY A 74 14.52 -8.48 8.67
C GLY A 74 14.16 -9.16 7.34
N GLN A 75 13.06 -8.76 6.70
CA GLN A 75 12.90 -8.97 5.26
C GLN A 75 13.72 -7.88 4.57
N GLU A 76 15.04 -8.07 4.46
CA GLU A 76 15.86 -7.22 3.60
C GLU A 76 15.36 -7.40 2.18
N PHE A 77 14.77 -6.34 1.66
CA PHE A 77 14.46 -6.23 0.27
C PHE A 77 15.76 -6.08 -0.49
N ASP A 78 16.08 -7.07 -1.32
CA ASP A 78 17.13 -6.88 -2.31
C ASP A 78 16.79 -5.63 -3.13
N LYS A 79 17.76 -4.73 -3.26
CA LYS A 79 17.60 -3.47 -4.00
C LYS A 79 17.09 -3.71 -5.42
N GLN A 80 17.45 -4.84 -6.04
CA GLN A 80 16.95 -5.21 -7.36
C GLN A 80 15.46 -5.50 -7.34
N LYS A 81 14.99 -6.32 -6.39
CA LYS A 81 13.56 -6.59 -6.21
C LYS A 81 12.79 -5.32 -5.93
N ALA A 82 13.31 -4.44 -5.07
CA ALA A 82 12.64 -3.18 -4.75
C ALA A 82 12.45 -2.29 -6.00
N GLN A 83 13.41 -2.30 -6.93
CA GLN A 83 13.37 -1.54 -8.17
C GLN A 83 12.42 -2.16 -9.22
N GLU A 84 12.44 -3.48 -9.38
CA GLU A 84 11.56 -4.21 -10.32
C GLU A 84 10.08 -4.12 -9.94
N MET A 85 9.83 -3.96 -8.64
CA MET A 85 8.50 -3.89 -8.05
C MET A 85 7.75 -2.60 -8.36
N GLY A 86 8.46 -1.48 -8.51
CA GLY A 86 7.86 -0.17 -8.79
C GLY A 86 7.07 0.45 -7.62
N ALA A 87 7.24 -0.04 -6.40
CA ALA A 87 6.63 0.56 -5.21
C ALA A 87 7.22 1.94 -4.93
N ASP A 88 6.39 2.86 -4.42
CA ASP A 88 6.79 4.24 -4.18
C ASP A 88 7.48 4.42 -2.83
N LEU A 89 7.06 3.64 -1.82
CA LEU A 89 7.63 3.67 -0.47
C LEU A 89 7.56 2.29 0.21
N TYR A 90 8.41 2.10 1.21
CA TYR A 90 8.41 0.93 2.09
C TYR A 90 8.29 1.37 3.54
N LEU A 91 7.34 0.80 4.26
CA LEU A 91 7.12 1.01 5.70
C LEU A 91 7.39 -0.31 6.44
N THR A 92 8.26 -0.28 7.44
CA THR A 92 8.65 -1.49 8.18
C THR A 92 7.75 -1.69 9.41
N LYS A 93 7.27 -2.92 9.60
CA LYS A 93 6.49 -3.32 10.77
C LYS A 93 7.41 -3.67 11.97
N PRO A 94 6.99 -3.37 13.20
CA PRO A 94 5.79 -2.60 13.56
C PRO A 94 5.98 -1.11 13.19
N PHE A 95 4.92 -0.49 12.66
CA PHE A 95 4.92 0.93 12.28
C PHE A 95 4.33 1.79 13.40
N ASP A 96 4.80 3.03 13.47
CA ASP A 96 4.24 4.07 14.34
C ASP A 96 2.94 4.61 13.72
N PRO A 97 1.81 4.67 14.46
CA PRO A 97 0.58 5.31 13.98
C PRO A 97 0.80 6.74 13.46
N ASP A 98 1.64 7.53 14.13
CA ASP A 98 1.88 8.91 13.72
C ASP A 98 2.62 8.94 12.37
N GLU A 99 3.59 8.05 12.16
CA GLU A 99 4.30 7.92 10.88
C GLU A 99 3.37 7.51 9.72
N VAL A 100 2.41 6.61 9.99
CA VAL A 100 1.39 6.21 9.01
C VAL A 100 0.54 7.40 8.60
N LEU A 101 0.02 8.14 9.58
CA LEU A 101 -0.89 9.26 9.34
C LEU A 101 -0.17 10.39 8.60
N GLU A 102 1.01 10.80 9.07
CA GLU A 102 1.85 11.81 8.42
C GLU A 102 2.18 11.44 6.97
N THR A 103 2.52 10.16 6.73
CA THR A 103 2.83 9.69 5.39
C THR A 103 1.60 9.72 4.48
N ALA A 104 0.44 9.28 4.98
CA ALA A 104 -0.81 9.32 4.23
C ALA A 104 -1.19 10.76 3.88
N GLN A 105 -1.15 11.66 4.86
CA GLN A 105 -1.47 13.07 4.67
C GLN A 105 -0.58 13.72 3.61
N LYS A 106 0.73 13.48 3.70
CA LYS A 106 1.71 13.99 2.74
C LYS A 106 1.47 13.50 1.30
N VAL A 107 1.10 12.22 1.13
CA VAL A 107 0.85 11.65 -0.20
C VAL A 107 -0.46 12.17 -0.79
N LEU A 108 -1.50 12.29 0.04
CA LEU A 108 -2.81 12.74 -0.37
C LEU A 108 -2.89 14.28 -0.54
N GLY A 109 -1.89 15.02 -0.05
CA GLY A 109 -1.73 16.45 -0.29
C GLY A 109 -2.49 17.34 0.69
N PHE A 110 -2.65 16.87 1.93
CA PHE A 110 -3.13 17.68 3.06
C PHE A 110 -2.06 18.68 3.54
#